data_AF-A0A2E2R0Y5-F1
#
_entry.id   AF-A0A2E2R0Y5-F1
#
_cell.length_a   1.000
_cell.length_b   1.000
_cell.length_c   1.000
_cell.angle_alpha   90.00
_cell.angle_beta   90.00
_cell.angle_gamma   90.00
#
_symmetry.space_group_name_H-M   'P 1'
#
loop_
_entity.id
_entity.type
_entity.pdbx_description
1 polymer ?
#
loop_
_entity_poly.entity_id
_entity_poly.type
_entity_poly.pdbx_seq_one_letter_code
_entity_poly.pdbx_strand_id
1 'polypeptide(L)'
;MPNEIWAALVGVGGALIGVWYGAKLTKKAAIELVVQQEKGRFLSSFSDTLLRLSRPVEEQGIGEANSVLQEHYSKHLAAYLRLRVAVPSTYHNAIEAAWAKYTQDDEYELQEEKEIYRFAYVLNGKNDEEMQTLAIKHINALIGAIHET
;
A
#
# COMPACT_ATOMS: atom_id res chain seq x y z
N MET A 1 4.85 40.36 48.05
CA MET A 1 5.40 39.97 46.73
C MET A 1 4.60 38.79 46.15
N PRO A 2 3.35 38.98 45.70
CA PRO A 2 2.50 37.88 45.19
C PRO A 2 2.60 37.70 43.67
N ASN A 3 2.90 38.77 42.93
CA ASN A 3 2.79 38.80 41.47
C ASN A 3 3.89 38.01 40.74
N GLU A 4 5.06 37.85 41.37
CA GLU A 4 6.19 37.09 40.79
C GLU A 4 5.97 35.57 40.84
N ILE A 5 5.22 35.08 41.84
CA ILE A 5 4.88 33.65 41.98
C ILE A 5 3.85 33.24 40.92
N TRP A 6 2.89 34.11 40.60
CA TRP A 6 1.89 33.86 39.56
C TRP A 6 2.50 33.84 38.15
N ALA A 7 3.46 34.73 37.85
CA ALA A 7 4.16 34.74 36.58
C ALA A 7 5.03 33.48 36.38
N ALA A 8 5.70 33.01 37.44
CA ALA A 8 6.50 31.79 37.40
C ALA A 8 5.63 30.52 37.18
N LEU A 9 4.45 30.44 37.81
CA LEU A 9 3.52 29.32 37.63
C LEU A 9 2.93 29.25 36.21
N VAL A 10 2.57 30.40 35.63
CA VAL A 10 2.07 30.47 34.23
C VAL A 10 3.19 30.16 33.23
N GLY A 11 4.42 30.60 33.50
CA GLY A 11 5.59 30.30 32.66
C GLY A 11 5.95 28.81 32.62
N VAL A 12 5.88 28.11 33.76
CA VAL A 12 6.15 26.66 33.83
C VAL A 12 5.02 25.85 33.17
N GLY A 13 3.75 26.26 33.35
CA GLY A 13 2.60 25.62 32.69
C GLY A 13 2.65 25.75 31.16
N GLY A 14 2.98 26.95 30.65
CA GLY A 14 3.13 27.20 29.22
C GLY A 14 4.29 26.43 28.58
N ALA A 15 5.42 26.30 29.28
CA ALA A 15 6.57 25.52 28.81
C ALA A 15 6.28 24.01 28.75
N LEU A 16 5.59 23.46 29.76
CA LEU A 16 5.22 22.03 29.78
C LEU A 16 4.20 21.68 28.70
N ILE A 17 3.21 22.55 28.48
CA ILE A 17 2.23 22.39 27.39
C ILE A 17 2.93 22.53 26.03
N GLY A 18 3.82 23.51 25.86
CA GLY A 18 4.60 23.71 24.64
C GLY A 18 5.51 22.52 24.30
N VAL A 19 6.18 21.94 25.29
CA VAL A 19 7.01 20.73 25.12
C VAL A 19 6.16 19.52 24.75
N TRP A 20 4.99 19.33 25.37
CA TRP A 20 4.09 18.23 25.05
C TRP A 20 3.46 18.36 23.66
N TYR A 21 3.05 19.57 23.26
CA TYR A 21 2.57 19.84 21.91
C TYR A 21 3.68 19.69 20.87
N GLY A 22 4.88 20.19 21.14
CA GLY A 22 6.06 20.01 20.29
C GLY A 22 6.45 18.54 20.10
N ALA A 23 6.44 17.76 21.20
CA ALA A 23 6.68 16.31 21.16
C ALA A 23 5.59 15.53 20.42
N LYS A 24 4.32 15.96 20.52
CA LYS A 24 3.22 15.39 19.75
C LYS A 24 3.33 15.72 18.25
N LEU A 25 3.76 16.93 17.90
CA LEU A 25 3.99 17.33 16.51
C LEU A 25 5.15 16.55 15.88
N THR A 26 6.27 16.37 16.60
CA THR A 26 7.38 15.53 16.13
C THR A 26 7.01 14.05 16.05
N LYS A 27 6.20 13.52 16.98
CA LYS A 27 5.68 12.15 16.89
C LYS A 27 4.76 11.97 15.67
N LYS A 28 3.86 12.93 15.40
CA LYS A 28 3.00 12.90 14.21
C LYS A 28 3.81 12.95 12.92
N ALA A 29 4.79 13.86 12.83
CA ALA A 29 5.67 13.96 11.68
C ALA A 29 6.50 12.69 11.46
N ALA A 30 6.96 12.03 12.53
CA ALA A 30 7.67 10.76 12.43
C ALA A 30 6.78 9.62 11.91
N ILE A 31 5.53 9.53 12.39
CA ILE A 31 4.55 8.54 11.90
C ILE A 31 4.25 8.81 10.42
N GLU A 32 4.01 10.06 10.06
CA GLU A 32 3.74 10.46 8.67
C GLU A 32 4.91 10.14 7.75
N LEU A 33 6.15 10.37 8.19
CA LEU A 33 7.35 10.01 7.45
C LEU A 33 7.45 8.49 7.22
N VAL A 34 7.19 7.68 8.25
CA VAL A 34 7.18 6.21 8.12
C VAL A 34 6.10 5.76 7.14
N VAL A 35 4.90 6.34 7.22
CA VAL A 35 3.80 6.05 6.28
C VAL A 35 4.20 6.38 4.85
N GLN A 36 4.77 7.56 4.60
CA GLN A 36 5.22 7.96 3.26
C GLN A 36 6.35 7.05 2.75
N GLN A 37 7.28 6.66 3.62
CA GLN A 37 8.34 5.72 3.27
C GLN A 37 7.79 4.35 2.88
N GLU A 38 6.83 3.81 3.63
CA GLU A 38 6.22 2.52 3.32
C GLU A 38 5.30 2.58 2.09
N LYS A 39 4.62 3.71 1.83
CA LYS A 39 3.96 3.97 0.54
C LYS A 39 4.95 3.95 -0.62
N GLY A 40 6.09 4.63 -0.48
CA GLY A 40 7.15 4.61 -1.50
C GLY A 40 7.70 3.21 -1.77
N ARG A 41 7.94 2.43 -0.72
CA ARG A 41 8.37 1.02 -0.83
C ARG A 41 7.30 0.14 -1.46
N PHE A 42 6.04 0.38 -1.11
CA PHE A 42 4.91 -0.28 -1.71
C PHE A 42 4.91 -0.06 -3.23
N LEU A 43 4.96 1.19 -3.69
CA LEU A 43 5.00 1.52 -5.12
C LEU A 43 6.19 0.89 -5.85
N SER A 44 7.37 0.96 -5.24
CA SER A 44 8.59 0.38 -5.80
C SER A 44 8.50 -1.14 -5.95
N SER A 45 7.69 -1.81 -5.14
CA SER A 45 7.51 -3.26 -5.23
C SER A 45 6.86 -3.69 -6.56
N PHE A 46 6.02 -2.84 -7.15
CA PHE A 46 5.29 -3.09 -8.40
C PHE A 46 5.99 -2.59 -9.66
N SER A 47 7.05 -1.78 -9.54
CA SER A 47 7.69 -1.13 -10.71
C SER A 47 8.20 -2.13 -11.75
N ASP A 48 8.83 -3.22 -11.30
CA ASP A 48 9.33 -4.25 -12.20
C ASP A 48 8.21 -5.06 -12.87
N THR A 49 7.12 -5.31 -12.13
CA THR A 49 5.89 -5.92 -12.66
C THR A 49 5.29 -5.07 -13.76
N LEU A 50 5.11 -3.77 -13.52
CA LEU A 50 4.58 -2.83 -14.51
C LEU A 50 5.48 -2.72 -15.73
N LEU A 51 6.80 -2.71 -15.54
CA LEU A 51 7.76 -2.67 -16.64
C LEU A 51 7.64 -3.92 -17.52
N ARG A 52 7.53 -5.10 -16.91
CA ARG A 52 7.39 -6.37 -17.65
C ARG A 52 6.05 -6.48 -18.36
N LEU A 53 4.96 -6.09 -17.70
CA LEU A 53 3.62 -6.08 -18.30
C LEU A 53 3.45 -5.05 -19.42
N SER A 54 4.30 -4.02 -19.48
CA SER A 54 4.28 -3.00 -20.55
C SER A 54 5.08 -3.40 -21.79
N ARG A 55 5.72 -4.58 -21.79
CA ARG A 55 6.45 -5.06 -22.97
C ARG A 55 5.47 -5.51 -24.05
N PRO A 56 5.78 -5.32 -25.34
CA PRO A 56 4.96 -5.84 -26.42
C PRO A 56 4.72 -7.34 -26.26
N VAL A 57 3.49 -7.80 -26.50
CA VAL A 57 3.17 -9.22 -26.52
C VAL A 57 3.91 -9.87 -27.69
N GLU A 58 4.74 -10.86 -27.42
CA GLU A 58 5.33 -11.70 -28.46
C GLU A 58 4.24 -12.67 -28.98
N GLU A 59 4.14 -12.86 -30.30
CA GLU A 59 3.07 -13.65 -30.97
C GLU A 59 2.91 -15.11 -30.48
N GLN A 60 3.85 -15.61 -29.67
CA GLN A 60 3.87 -16.98 -29.14
C GLN A 60 3.66 -17.07 -27.62
N GLY A 61 3.62 -15.93 -26.91
CA GLY A 61 3.37 -15.87 -25.48
C GLY A 61 1.88 -16.02 -25.20
N ILE A 62 1.47 -17.15 -24.61
CA ILE A 62 0.16 -17.26 -23.96
C ILE A 62 0.43 -17.38 -22.46
N GLY A 63 -0.16 -16.49 -21.67
CA GLY A 63 -0.09 -16.45 -20.22
C GLY A 63 1.12 -15.70 -19.65
N GLU A 64 1.82 -14.86 -20.42
CA GLU A 64 2.98 -14.13 -19.91
C GLU A 64 2.60 -13.19 -18.77
N ALA A 65 1.47 -12.48 -18.92
CA ALA A 65 0.96 -11.59 -17.87
C ALA A 65 0.67 -12.34 -16.56
N ASN A 66 0.08 -13.53 -16.65
CA ASN A 66 -0.17 -14.36 -15.47
C ASN A 66 1.15 -14.80 -14.83
N SER A 67 2.11 -15.28 -15.62
CA SER A 67 3.43 -15.68 -15.13
C SER A 67 4.14 -14.55 -14.37
N VAL A 68 4.15 -13.33 -14.94
CA VAL A 68 4.74 -12.14 -14.30
C VAL A 68 4.07 -11.82 -12.96
N LEU A 69 2.74 -11.89 -12.89
CA LEU A 69 2.01 -11.64 -11.65
C LEU A 69 2.28 -12.71 -10.58
N GLN A 70 2.34 -13.99 -10.97
CA GLN A 70 2.66 -15.10 -10.07
C GLN A 70 4.08 -14.98 -9.51
N GLU A 71 5.05 -14.69 -10.37
CA GLU A 71 6.46 -14.52 -10.00
C GLU A 71 6.64 -13.40 -8.96
N HIS A 72 5.92 -12.29 -9.13
CA HIS A 72 6.07 -11.12 -8.25
C HIS A 72 5.07 -11.09 -7.08
N TYR A 73 4.14 -12.04 -6.99
CA TYR A 73 3.07 -12.02 -5.98
C TYR A 73 3.59 -11.93 -4.55
N SER A 74 4.57 -12.76 -4.19
CA SER A 74 5.15 -12.79 -2.83
C SER A 74 5.75 -11.44 -2.42
N LYS A 75 6.36 -10.73 -3.38
CA LYS A 75 6.90 -9.38 -3.20
C LYS A 75 5.78 -8.36 -2.99
N HIS A 76 4.71 -8.42 -3.77
CA HIS A 76 3.54 -7.54 -3.62
C HIS A 76 2.83 -7.77 -2.28
N LEU A 77 2.64 -9.04 -1.87
CA LEU A 77 2.01 -9.41 -0.61
C LEU A 77 2.83 -8.89 0.58
N ALA A 78 4.16 -9.08 0.56
CA ALA A 78 5.03 -8.56 1.61
C ALA A 78 4.96 -7.02 1.71
N ALA A 79 4.87 -6.32 0.58
CA ALA A 79 4.72 -4.87 0.54
C ALA A 79 3.36 -4.42 1.10
N TYR A 80 2.27 -5.11 0.74
CA TYR A 80 0.94 -4.86 1.28
C TYR A 80 0.89 -5.04 2.81
N LEU A 81 1.43 -6.15 3.33
CA LEU A 81 1.46 -6.42 4.76
C LEU A 81 2.25 -5.35 5.53
N ARG A 82 3.39 -4.90 4.99
CA ARG A 82 4.18 -3.82 5.58
C ARG A 82 3.42 -2.50 5.61
N LEU A 83 2.78 -2.14 4.49
CA LEU A 83 1.97 -0.92 4.40
C LEU A 83 0.83 -0.94 5.41
N ARG A 84 0.08 -2.05 5.51
CA ARG A 84 -1.04 -2.22 6.44
C ARG A 84 -0.62 -2.03 7.90
N VAL A 85 0.57 -2.49 8.28
CA VAL A 85 1.12 -2.31 9.64
C VAL A 85 1.54 -0.86 9.90
N ALA A 86 2.03 -0.16 8.88
CA ALA A 86 2.54 1.21 9.03
C ALA A 86 1.43 2.28 9.03
N VAL A 87 0.36 2.07 8.26
CA VAL A 87 -0.72 3.06 8.12
C VAL A 87 -1.65 3.09 9.33
N PRO A 88 -2.23 4.27 9.66
CA PRO A 88 -3.30 4.38 10.64
C PRO A 88 -4.47 3.45 10.32
N SER A 89 -5.11 2.91 11.36
CA SER A 89 -6.25 1.99 11.22
C SER A 89 -7.45 2.57 10.46
N THR A 90 -7.57 3.91 10.41
CA THR A 90 -8.58 4.61 9.61
C THR A 90 -8.48 4.30 8.11
N TYR A 91 -7.31 3.87 7.62
CA TYR A 91 -7.07 3.55 6.22
C TYR A 91 -7.08 2.05 5.91
N HIS A 92 -7.18 1.17 6.93
CA HIS A 92 -7.11 -0.28 6.74
C HIS A 92 -8.17 -0.79 5.77
N ASN A 93 -9.44 -0.39 5.96
CA ASN A 93 -10.53 -0.84 5.09
C ASN A 93 -10.33 -0.43 3.62
N ALA A 94 -9.80 0.77 3.38
CA ALA A 94 -9.55 1.26 2.03
C ALA A 94 -8.42 0.48 1.35
N ILE A 95 -7.33 0.21 2.08
CA ILE A 95 -6.19 -0.57 1.61
C ILE A 95 -6.57 -2.04 1.39
N GLU A 96 -7.36 -2.63 2.29
CA GLU A 96 -7.89 -3.99 2.16
C GLU A 96 -8.82 -4.12 0.96
N ALA A 97 -9.72 -3.16 0.74
CA ALA A 97 -10.60 -3.16 -0.43
C ALA A 97 -9.81 -2.98 -1.74
N ALA A 98 -8.76 -2.14 -1.74
CA ALA A 98 -7.90 -1.97 -2.90
C ALA A 98 -7.07 -3.23 -3.19
N TRP A 99 -6.52 -3.87 -2.15
CA TRP A 99 -5.82 -5.14 -2.26
C TRP A 99 -6.73 -6.24 -2.79
N ALA A 100 -7.95 -6.36 -2.23
CA ALA A 100 -8.95 -7.32 -2.68
C ALA A 100 -9.33 -7.10 -4.15
N LYS A 101 -9.40 -5.85 -4.64
CA LYS A 101 -9.62 -5.56 -6.07
C LYS A 101 -8.43 -5.86 -6.97
N TYR A 102 -7.21 -5.79 -6.43
CA TYR A 102 -6.02 -6.20 -7.16
C TYR A 102 -5.97 -7.72 -7.30
N THR A 103 -6.41 -8.43 -6.25
CA THR A 103 -6.46 -9.88 -6.19
C THR A 103 -7.82 -10.47 -6.61
N GLN A 104 -8.72 -9.64 -7.17
CA GLN A 104 -10.17 -9.87 -7.18
C GLN A 104 -10.58 -11.24 -7.70
N ASP A 105 -11.01 -12.07 -6.75
CA ASP A 105 -11.98 -13.13 -6.94
C ASP A 105 -13.13 -12.78 -5.98
N ASP A 106 -14.33 -12.58 -6.51
CA ASP A 106 -15.46 -12.04 -5.73
C ASP A 106 -16.08 -13.08 -4.78
N GLU A 107 -15.64 -14.35 -4.75
CA GLU A 107 -16.36 -15.40 -4.00
C GLU A 107 -15.55 -16.43 -3.19
N TYR A 108 -14.20 -16.48 -3.27
CA TYR A 108 -13.43 -17.54 -2.59
C TYR A 108 -12.20 -17.07 -1.80
N GLU A 109 -12.22 -17.35 -0.48
CA GLU A 109 -11.00 -17.46 0.33
C GLU A 109 -10.21 -18.68 -0.18
N LEU A 110 -9.12 -18.43 -0.90
CA LEU A 110 -8.16 -19.46 -1.25
C LEU A 110 -7.31 -19.77 0.00
N GLN A 111 -6.96 -21.04 0.17
CA GLN A 111 -5.91 -21.43 1.12
C GLN A 111 -4.61 -20.71 0.76
N GLU A 112 -3.79 -20.35 1.75
CA GLU A 112 -2.54 -19.59 1.58
C GLU A 112 -1.61 -20.19 0.51
N GLU A 113 -1.56 -21.52 0.43
CA GLU A 113 -0.77 -22.27 -0.57
C GLU A 113 -1.26 -22.06 -2.02
N LYS A 114 -2.50 -21.61 -2.21
CA LYS A 114 -3.14 -21.41 -3.52
C LYS A 114 -3.26 -19.94 -3.91
N GLU A 115 -2.85 -19.01 -3.04
CA GLU A 115 -2.86 -17.57 -3.32
C GLU A 115 -2.04 -17.21 -4.56
N ILE A 116 -0.97 -17.95 -4.86
CA ILE A 116 -0.18 -17.75 -6.09
C ILE A 116 -0.98 -18.03 -7.37
N TYR A 117 -2.02 -18.86 -7.32
CA TYR A 117 -2.84 -19.18 -8.50
C TYR A 117 -4.00 -18.19 -8.70
N ARG A 118 -4.15 -17.20 -7.81
CA ARG A 118 -5.30 -16.29 -7.79
C ARG A 118 -5.46 -15.50 -9.10
N PHE A 119 -4.35 -15.08 -9.72
CA PHE A 119 -4.39 -14.38 -11.03
C PHE A 119 -4.82 -15.25 -12.20
N ALA A 120 -4.59 -16.57 -12.14
CA ALA A 120 -4.97 -17.48 -13.22
C ALA A 120 -6.50 -17.51 -13.41
N TYR A 121 -7.25 -17.30 -12.33
CA TYR A 121 -8.71 -17.21 -12.38
C TYR A 121 -9.19 -15.89 -13.00
N VAL A 122 -8.64 -14.76 -12.55
CA VAL A 122 -8.99 -13.41 -13.04
C VAL A 122 -8.71 -13.25 -14.53
N LEU A 123 -7.63 -13.88 -14.98
CA LEU A 123 -7.14 -13.78 -16.35
C LEU A 123 -7.69 -14.88 -17.26
N ASN A 124 -8.47 -15.84 -16.74
CA ASN A 124 -8.94 -16.99 -17.50
C ASN A 124 -9.76 -16.60 -18.74
N GLY A 125 -9.50 -17.26 -19.87
CA GLY A 125 -10.23 -17.07 -21.13
C GLY A 125 -9.91 -15.77 -21.90
N LYS A 126 -8.94 -14.98 -21.44
CA LYS A 126 -8.47 -13.75 -22.10
C LYS A 126 -7.27 -14.05 -23.01
N ASN A 127 -7.04 -13.21 -24.02
CA ASN A 127 -5.77 -13.20 -24.76
C ASN A 127 -4.68 -12.42 -23.99
N ASP A 128 -3.41 -12.54 -24.37
CA ASP A 128 -2.30 -11.95 -23.60
C ASP A 128 -2.33 -10.42 -23.54
N GLU A 129 -2.78 -9.74 -24.60
CA GLU A 129 -2.95 -8.28 -24.60
C GLU A 129 -4.03 -7.85 -23.60
N GLU A 130 -5.16 -8.56 -23.56
CA GLU A 130 -6.23 -8.35 -22.60
C GLU A 130 -5.76 -8.65 -21.17
N MET A 131 -4.96 -9.71 -20.98
CA MET A 131 -4.41 -10.05 -19.68
C MET A 131 -3.44 -8.98 -19.18
N GLN A 132 -2.50 -8.51 -20.02
CA GLN A 132 -1.58 -7.43 -19.68
C GLN A 132 -2.33 -6.13 -19.34
N THR A 133 -3.28 -5.73 -20.19
CA THR A 133 -4.10 -4.52 -19.98
C THR A 133 -4.87 -4.59 -18.66
N LEU A 134 -5.50 -5.74 -18.38
CA LEU A 134 -6.26 -5.93 -17.16
C LEU A 134 -5.35 -5.92 -15.92
N ALA A 135 -4.21 -6.62 -15.98
CA ALA A 135 -3.21 -6.64 -14.92
C ALA A 135 -2.70 -5.24 -14.57
N ILE A 136 -2.32 -4.44 -15.58
CA ILE A 136 -1.88 -3.05 -15.41
C ILE A 136 -3.00 -2.21 -14.80
N LYS A 137 -4.24 -2.36 -15.28
CA LYS A 137 -5.39 -1.63 -14.74
C LYS A 137 -5.59 -1.92 -13.25
N HIS A 138 -5.52 -3.19 -12.83
CA HIS A 138 -5.66 -3.57 -11.42
C HIS A 138 -4.52 -3.02 -10.56
N ILE A 139 -3.27 -3.10 -11.03
CA ILE A 139 -2.11 -2.53 -10.32
C ILE A 139 -2.26 -1.00 -10.18
N ASN A 140 -2.66 -0.30 -11.25
CA ASN A 140 -2.85 1.15 -11.21
C ASN A 140 -4.01 1.56 -10.29
N ALA A 141 -5.09 0.78 -10.26
CA ALA A 141 -6.20 1.02 -9.33
C ALA A 141 -5.77 0.84 -7.87
N LEU A 142 -4.96 -0.18 -7.57
CA LEU A 142 -4.38 -0.41 -6.25
C LEU A 142 -3.46 0.75 -5.83
N ILE A 143 -2.55 1.15 -6.72
CA ILE A 143 -1.63 2.27 -6.50
C ILE A 143 -2.39 3.57 -6.26
N GLY A 144 -3.41 3.85 -7.07
CA GLY A 144 -4.25 5.04 -6.93
C GLY A 144 -4.97 5.09 -5.59
N ALA A 145 -5.59 3.98 -5.18
CA ALA A 145 -6.27 3.90 -3.89
C ALA A 145 -5.31 4.12 -2.70
N ILE A 146 -4.08 3.59 -2.79
CA ILE A 146 -3.06 3.77 -1.73
C ILE A 146 -2.51 5.19 -1.69
N HIS A 147 -2.50 5.90 -2.82
CA HIS A 147 -2.11 7.31 -2.87
C HIS A 147 -3.15 8.23 -2.21
N GLU A 148 -4.43 7.86 -2.26
CA GLU A 148 -5.55 8.63 -1.67
C GLU A 148 -5.74 8.37 -0.16
N THR A 149 -5.29 7.22 0.33
CA THR A 149 -5.09 6.96 1.78
C THR A 149 -3.84 7.63 2.30
#